data_AF-A0A0R1USI0-F1
#
_entry.id   AF-A0A0R1USI0-F1
#
_cell.length_a   1.000
_cell.length_b   1.000
_cell.length_c   1.000
_cell.angle_alpha   90.00
_cell.angle_beta   90.00
_cell.angle_gamma   90.00
#
_symmetry.space_group_name_H-M   'P 1'
#
loop_
_entity.id
_entity.type
_entity.pdbx_description
1 polymer ?
#
loop_
_entity_poly.entity_id
_entity_poly.type
_entity_poly.pdbx_seq_one_letter_code
_entity_poly.pdbx_strand_id
1 'polypeptide(L)'
;MKPDIDNIFPPKTGHQITKLATKFRDQIIFGRSDVMNGLGIKASRASELLRVMLVHQVIKPVTGHGKGKYIFSGFKVIKCHPVSF
;
A
#
# COMPACT_ATOMS: atom_id res chain seq x y z
N MET A 1 -3.08 -20.15 -5.92
CA MET A 1 -2.64 -19.75 -4.57
C MET A 1 -2.99 -18.28 -4.40
N LYS A 2 -3.87 -17.93 -3.45
CA LYS A 2 -4.26 -16.54 -3.17
C LYS A 2 -3.15 -15.90 -2.33
N PRO A 3 -2.66 -14.70 -2.66
CA PRO A 3 -1.56 -14.08 -1.93
C PRO A 3 -1.99 -13.81 -0.49
N ASP A 4 -1.08 -14.02 0.47
CA ASP A 4 -1.20 -13.92 1.93
C ASP A 4 -1.58 -12.52 2.48
N ILE A 5 -2.46 -11.78 1.81
CA ILE A 5 -2.97 -10.48 2.25
C ILE A 5 -3.87 -10.65 3.48
N ASP A 6 -4.59 -11.76 3.56
CA ASP A 6 -5.52 -12.07 4.66
C ASP A 6 -4.83 -12.30 6.01
N ASN A 7 -3.56 -12.73 6.02
CA ASN A 7 -2.79 -12.96 7.25
C ASN A 7 -1.98 -11.73 7.68
N ILE A 8 -1.68 -10.82 6.75
CA ILE A 8 -0.85 -9.64 7.00
C ILE A 8 -1.72 -8.45 7.44
N PHE A 9 -2.96 -8.38 6.96
CA PHE A 9 -3.86 -7.27 7.23
C PHE A 9 -5.17 -7.77 7.83
N PRO A 10 -5.82 -6.99 8.71
CA PRO A 10 -7.19 -7.27 9.10
C PRO A 10 -8.07 -7.44 7.85
N PRO A 11 -9.06 -8.34 7.83
CA PRO A 11 -9.84 -8.65 6.63
C PRO A 11 -10.51 -7.42 6.00
N LYS A 12 -10.90 -6.43 6.83
CA LYS A 12 -11.39 -5.12 6.36
C LYS A 12 -10.34 -4.31 5.59
N THR A 13 -9.08 -4.36 6.01
CA THR A 13 -7.95 -3.66 5.38
C THR A 13 -7.46 -4.43 4.15
N GLY A 14 -7.41 -5.76 4.20
CA GLY A 14 -7.01 -6.60 3.07
C GLY A 14 -7.93 -6.43 1.84
N HIS A 15 -9.24 -6.33 2.05
CA HIS A 15 -10.19 -6.05 0.96
C HIS A 15 -9.99 -4.67 0.34
N GLN A 16 -9.69 -3.66 1.16
CA GLN A 16 -9.39 -2.30 0.70
C GLN A 16 -8.09 -2.26 -0.11
N ILE A 17 -7.03 -2.93 0.34
CA ILE A 17 -5.76 -3.00 -0.36
C ILE A 17 -5.91 -3.74 -1.69
N THR A 18 -6.66 -4.84 -1.72
CA THR A 18 -6.93 -5.58 -2.96
C THR A 18 -7.68 -4.72 -3.96
N LYS A 19 -8.72 -4.00 -3.53
CA LYS A 19 -9.44 -3.04 -4.39
C LYS A 19 -8.53 -1.92 -4.89
N LEU A 20 -7.65 -1.41 -4.03
CA LEU A 20 -6.65 -0.41 -4.39
C LEU A 20 -5.71 -0.99 -5.46
N ALA A 21 -5.07 -2.13 -5.20
CA ALA A 21 -4.14 -2.77 -6.13
C ALA A 21 -4.78 -3.06 -7.51
N THR A 22 -6.07 -3.44 -7.56
CA THR A 22 -6.80 -3.61 -8.81
C THR A 22 -7.07 -2.29 -9.53
N LYS A 23 -7.42 -1.22 -8.79
CA LYS A 23 -7.74 0.09 -9.37
C LYS A 23 -6.50 0.86 -9.84
N PHE A 24 -5.37 0.67 -9.16
CA PHE A 24 -4.09 1.30 -9.46
C PHE A 24 -3.15 0.38 -10.24
N ARG A 25 -3.65 -0.70 -10.86
CA ARG A 25 -2.84 -1.67 -11.60
C ARG A 25 -2.07 -1.04 -12.76
N ASP A 26 -2.68 -0.05 -13.42
CA ASP A 26 -2.10 0.75 -14.51
C ASP A 26 -1.42 2.03 -14.02
N GLN A 27 -1.63 2.43 -12.77
CA GLN A 27 -1.11 3.67 -12.23
C GLN A 27 0.15 3.43 -11.41
N ILE A 28 1.29 3.79 -12.00
CA ILE A 28 2.62 3.52 -11.44
C ILE A 28 2.87 4.35 -10.17
N ILE A 29 2.36 5.59 -10.09
CA ILE A 29 2.57 6.52 -8.96
C ILE A 29 1.21 7.03 -8.47
N PHE A 30 0.97 6.94 -7.15
CA PHE A 30 -0.25 7.43 -6.50
C PHE A 30 0.06 8.17 -5.20
N GLY A 31 -0.84 9.09 -4.80
CA GLY A 31 -0.75 9.83 -3.55
C GLY A 31 -1.98 9.64 -2.65
N ARG A 32 -2.07 10.45 -1.60
CA ARG A 32 -3.18 10.40 -0.64
C ARG A 32 -4.54 10.64 -1.29
N SER A 33 -4.64 11.64 -2.17
CA SER A 33 -5.89 11.97 -2.87
C SER A 33 -6.37 10.83 -3.77
N ASP A 34 -5.43 10.15 -4.42
CA ASP A 34 -5.71 9.00 -5.26
C ASP A 34 -6.26 7.85 -4.41
N VAL A 35 -5.66 7.55 -3.25
CA VAL A 35 -6.20 6.54 -2.31
C VAL A 35 -7.59 6.92 -1.81
N MET A 36 -7.82 8.18 -1.49
CA MET A 36 -9.13 8.68 -1.05
C MET A 36 -10.19 8.50 -2.13
N ASN A 37 -9.93 8.91 -3.37
CA ASN A 37 -10.85 8.77 -4.50
C ASN A 37 -10.96 7.31 -4.99
N GLY A 38 -9.88 6.56 -4.83
CA GLY A 38 -9.74 5.15 -5.17
C GLY A 38 -10.69 4.28 -4.36
N LEU A 39 -10.71 4.50 -3.05
CA LEU A 39 -11.46 3.70 -2.08
C LEU A 39 -12.70 4.41 -1.51
N GLY A 40 -12.88 5.70 -1.78
CA GLY A 40 -13.96 6.51 -1.19
C GLY A 40 -13.82 6.69 0.32
N ILE A 41 -12.59 6.67 0.85
CA ILE A 41 -12.34 6.74 2.31
C ILE A 41 -11.90 8.14 2.75
N LYS A 42 -12.19 8.47 4.02
CA LYS A 42 -11.73 9.73 4.63
C LYS A 42 -10.21 9.82 4.68
N ALA A 43 -9.72 11.06 4.68
CA ALA A 43 -8.30 11.38 4.63
C ALA A 43 -7.49 10.75 5.78
N SER A 44 -8.06 10.65 7.00
CA SER A 44 -7.42 9.99 8.14
C SER A 44 -7.22 8.50 7.90
N ARG A 45 -8.24 7.82 7.34
CA ARG A 45 -8.16 6.39 7.05
C ARG A 45 -7.17 6.10 5.92
N ALA A 46 -7.12 6.95 4.90
CA ALA A 46 -6.14 6.85 3.82
C ALA A 46 -4.70 6.98 4.32
N SER A 47 -4.43 7.92 5.25
CA SER A 47 -3.10 8.06 5.85
C SER A 47 -2.70 6.82 6.65
N GLU A 48 -3.61 6.25 7.45
CA GLU A 48 -3.33 5.02 8.17
C GLU A 48 -3.06 3.85 7.22
N LEU A 49 -3.87 3.71 6.16
CA LEU A 49 -3.68 2.66 5.16
C LEU A 49 -2.31 2.76 4.49
N LEU A 50 -1.93 3.96 4.04
CA LEU A 50 -0.61 4.22 3.46
C LEU A 50 0.52 3.86 4.43
N ARG A 51 0.38 4.22 5.72
CA ARG A 51 1.35 3.88 6.76
C ARG A 51 1.50 2.37 6.92
N VAL A 52 0.39 1.64 7.02
CA VAL A 52 0.44 0.18 7.16
C VAL A 52 1.05 -0.45 5.91
N MET A 53 0.67 0.00 4.70
CA MET A 53 1.28 -0.46 3.45
C MET A 53 2.78 -0.17 3.36
N LEU A 54 3.26 0.96 3.88
CA LEU A 54 4.68 1.30 3.99
C LEU A 54 5.42 0.35 4.94
N VAL A 55 4.87 0.09 6.12
CA VAL A 55 5.45 -0.81 7.13
C VAL A 55 5.61 -2.23 6.56
N HIS A 56 4.61 -2.71 5.83
CA HIS A 56 4.66 -4.00 5.16
C HIS A 56 5.38 -3.98 3.81
N GLN A 57 6.04 -2.87 3.46
CA GLN A 57 6.82 -2.68 2.23
C GLN A 57 6.03 -2.98 0.93
N VAL A 58 4.70 -2.90 0.98
CA VAL A 58 3.83 -3.03 -0.19
C VAL A 58 4.01 -1.83 -1.13
N ILE A 59 4.30 -0.66 -0.54
CA ILE A 59 4.50 0.60 -1.25
C ILE A 59 5.83 1.23 -0.84
N LYS A 60 6.40 2.04 -1.73
CA LYS A 60 7.61 2.83 -1.45
C LYS A 60 7.38 4.30 -1.78
N PRO A 61 7.94 5.23 -0.97
CA PRO A 61 7.91 6.64 -1.31
C PRO A 61 8.76 6.89 -2.57
N VAL A 62 8.28 7.78 -3.43
CA VAL A 62 9.02 8.20 -4.63
C VAL A 62 9.64 9.56 -4.38
N THR A 63 10.96 9.64 -4.46
CA THR A 63 11.69 10.91 -4.47
C THR A 63 11.69 11.50 -5.89
N GLY A 64 11.54 12.82 -6.01
CA GLY A 64 11.59 13.53 -7.30
C GLY A 64 10.24 13.77 -7.99
N HIS A 65 9.13 13.26 -7.46
CA HIS A 65 7.77 13.47 -8.01
C HIS A 65 6.87 14.34 -7.11
N GLY A 66 7.47 15.05 -6.13
CA GLY A 66 6.75 15.81 -5.11
C GLY A 66 6.49 15.03 -3.83
N LYS A 67 6.18 15.75 -2.74
CA LYS A 67 5.97 15.17 -1.41
C LYS A 67 4.75 14.24 -1.41
N GLY A 68 4.86 13.08 -0.74
CA GLY A 68 3.71 12.20 -0.49
C GLY A 68 3.24 11.38 -1.69
N LYS A 69 4.14 11.09 -2.64
CA LYS A 69 3.91 10.16 -3.75
C LYS A 69 4.51 8.79 -3.44
N TYR A 70 3.79 7.75 -3.84
CA TYR A 70 4.12 6.36 -3.57
C TYR A 70 3.99 5.53 -4.85
N ILE A 71 4.82 4.50 -4.96
CA ILE A 71 4.73 3.46 -5.98
C ILE A 71 4.44 2.13 -5.30
N PHE A 72 3.72 1.25 -6.00
CA PHE A 72 3.64 -0.15 -5.59
C PHE A 72 4.98 -0.82 -5.88
N SER A 73 5.64 -1.35 -4.85
CA SER A 73 6.95 -2.02 -4.99
C SER A 73 6.83 -3.53 -5.22
N GLY A 74 5.61 -4.05 -5.42
CA GLY A 74 5.31 -5.47 -5.52
C GLY A 74 5.16 -6.14 -4.14
N PHE A 75 4.30 -7.16 -4.06
CA PHE A 75 4.19 -8.05 -2.89
C PHE A 75 5.44 -8.92 -2.80
N LYS A 76 6.57 -8.36 -2.36
CA LYS A 76 7.71 -9.17 -1.99
C LYS A 76 7.35 -9.85 -0.68
N VAL A 77 6.86 -11.10 -0.78
CA VAL A 77 6.77 -12.03 0.35
C VAL A 77 8.07 -11.88 1.11
N ILE A 78 7.95 -11.53 2.39
CA ILE A 78 9.05 -11.28 3.30
C ILE A 78 9.83 -12.59 3.42
N LYS A 79 10.81 -12.81 2.55
CA LYS A 79 11.96 -13.65 2.88
C LYS A 79 12.92 -12.74 3.62
N CYS A 80 12.94 -12.97 4.92
CA CYS A 80 13.98 -12.68 5.90
C CYS A 80 15.11 -11.73 5.43
N HIS A 81 15.25 -10.63 6.17
CA HIS A 81 16.56 -10.28 6.71
C HIS A 81 16.38 -10.00 8.21
N PRO A 82 17.11 -10.66 9.11
CA PRO A 82 17.27 -10.14 10.45
C PRO A 82 17.98 -8.79 10.30
N VAL A 83 17.34 -7.73 10.77
CA VAL A 83 18.03 -6.47 11.05
C VAL A 83 19.07 -6.79 12.10
N SER A 84 20.32 -6.95 11.65
CA SER A 84 21.47 -6.90 12.52
C SER A 84 21.77 -5.42 12.75
N PHE A 85 21.57 -4.97 13.97
CA PHE A 85 22.27 -3.83 14.55
C PHE A 85 23.07 -4.36 15.74
#